data_AF-A0A4U5MNX5-F1
#
_entry.id   AF-A0A4U5MNX5-F1
#
_cell.length_a   1.000
_cell.length_b   1.000
_cell.length_c   1.000
_cell.angle_alpha   90.00
_cell.angle_beta   90.00
_cell.angle_gamma   90.00
#
_symmetry.space_group_name_H-M   'P 1'
#
loop_
_entity.id
_entity.type
_entity.pdbx_description
1 polymer ?
#
loop_
_entity_poly.entity_id
_entity_poly.type
_entity_poly.pdbx_seq_one_letter_code
_entity_poly.pdbx_strand_id
1 'polypeptide(L)'
;MGDVSITVLDGDTLRSLHVSLREDTVSLTGAQVLDLAESEASRSLLGLSLPQHLKSSALRRMNIDGVDDDVDFRRKELSPEEASRKLNEYLSAIADELKDNPLVASNLDGSALRMLLEDEDDFAMIAENLFTDLDTEDKGMISKREIRNAVVNMGVEMGVPPLEEFPLINDILKKHGAEEEGELGQSQFAELLQPILQEVADALAKNHFAVIHNIKIVNGSELKKVLANEKKLNDVIAKIKQEKDNGKSGHKSTEIIKDFLEKNGKELGLPPSEANEAVILLYDAVFADIDSGKGASEEEDEFRKLVTEILEKFAEQLEANPIYCDLDG
;
A
#
# COMPACT_ATOMS: atom_id res chain seq x y z
N MET A 1 22.47 -7.61 -5.51
CA MET A 1 21.48 -6.68 -4.94
C MET A 1 20.42 -7.43 -4.14
N GLY A 2 20.42 -7.23 -2.82
CA GLY A 2 19.38 -7.78 -1.94
C GLY A 2 18.17 -6.86 -1.93
N ASP A 3 17.12 -7.25 -2.65
CA ASP A 3 15.87 -6.49 -2.67
C ASP A 3 15.13 -6.63 -1.34
N VAL A 4 14.58 -5.51 -0.87
CA VAL A 4 13.68 -5.52 0.29
C VAL A 4 12.39 -6.25 -0.09
N SER A 5 12.01 -7.25 0.71
CA SER A 5 10.80 -8.02 0.45
C SER A 5 9.55 -7.15 0.61
N ILE A 6 8.82 -6.97 -0.49
CA ILE A 6 7.52 -6.31 -0.52
C ILE A 6 6.42 -7.35 -0.27
N THR A 7 5.46 -7.01 0.60
CA THR A 7 4.31 -7.84 0.94
C THR A 7 3.02 -7.06 0.72
N VAL A 8 2.03 -7.71 0.10
CA VAL A 8 0.67 -7.17 -0.01
C VAL A 8 -0.15 -7.62 1.20
N LEU A 9 -0.80 -6.67 1.86
CA LEU A 9 -1.66 -6.86 3.02
C LEU A 9 -3.12 -6.68 2.58
N ASP A 10 -3.77 -7.78 2.26
CA ASP A 10 -5.15 -7.85 1.74
C ASP A 10 -6.21 -8.17 2.83
N GLY A 11 -5.78 -8.33 4.07
CA GLY A 11 -6.65 -8.60 5.21
C GLY A 11 -7.01 -10.07 5.44
N ASP A 12 -6.52 -11.02 4.64
CA ASP A 12 -6.82 -12.45 4.83
C ASP A 12 -6.24 -12.99 6.16
N THR A 13 -5.07 -12.49 6.56
CA THR A 13 -4.45 -12.80 7.86
C THR A 13 -5.31 -12.32 9.02
N LEU A 14 -5.94 -11.14 8.91
CA LEU A 14 -6.87 -10.62 9.91
C LEU A 14 -8.20 -11.38 9.89
N ARG A 15 -8.67 -11.81 8.72
CA ARG A 15 -9.93 -12.56 8.60
C ARG A 15 -9.89 -13.89 9.34
N SER A 16 -8.75 -14.55 9.29
CA SER A 16 -8.51 -15.84 9.94
C SER A 16 -8.20 -15.71 11.44
N LEU A 17 -7.97 -14.48 11.92
CA LEU A 17 -7.69 -14.22 13.32
C LEU A 17 -8.97 -14.30 14.15
N HIS A 18 -8.94 -15.09 15.22
CA HIS A 18 -10.00 -15.11 16.22
C HIS A 18 -9.40 -14.83 17.59
N VAL A 19 -9.68 -13.64 18.12
CA VAL A 19 -9.15 -13.20 19.41
C VAL A 19 -10.19 -13.48 20.48
N SER A 20 -9.81 -14.27 21.48
CA SER A 20 -10.63 -14.54 22.66
C SER A 20 -10.05 -13.80 23.86
N LEU A 21 -10.91 -13.10 24.60
CA LEU A 21 -10.53 -12.50 25.88
C LEU A 21 -10.35 -13.60 26.94
N ARG A 22 -9.44 -13.37 27.90
CA ARG A 22 -9.20 -14.32 28.99
C ARG A 22 -10.40 -14.38 29.93
N GLU A 23 -10.69 -15.55 30.49
CA GLU A 23 -11.86 -15.79 31.36
C GLU A 23 -11.87 -14.94 32.66
N ASP A 24 -10.73 -14.38 33.05
CA ASP A 24 -10.56 -13.50 34.21
C ASP A 24 -10.72 -12.00 33.88
N THR A 25 -11.04 -11.66 32.63
CA THR A 25 -11.23 -10.26 32.23
C THR A 25 -12.49 -9.65 32.84
N VAL A 26 -12.31 -8.50 33.50
CA VAL A 26 -13.38 -7.61 33.95
C VAL A 26 -14.03 -6.93 32.73
N SER A 27 -15.19 -6.31 32.90
CA SER A 27 -15.80 -5.45 31.89
C SER A 27 -14.78 -4.46 31.29
N LEU A 28 -14.73 -4.41 29.97
CA LEU A 28 -13.83 -3.52 29.22
C LEU A 28 -14.61 -2.35 28.64
N THR A 29 -13.97 -1.19 28.51
CA THR A 29 -14.55 -0.08 27.76
C THR A 29 -14.39 -0.31 26.26
N GLY A 30 -15.25 0.29 25.43
CA GLY A 30 -15.10 0.25 23.97
C GLY A 30 -13.73 0.75 23.50
N ALA A 31 -13.14 1.75 24.17
CA ALA A 31 -11.78 2.19 23.88
C ALA A 31 -10.73 1.09 24.08
N GLN A 32 -10.79 0.37 25.21
CA GLN A 32 -9.88 -0.75 25.48
C GLN A 32 -10.05 -1.89 24.47
N VAL A 33 -11.27 -2.13 24.01
CA VAL A 33 -11.54 -3.13 22.96
C VAL A 33 -10.91 -2.72 21.64
N LEU A 34 -11.02 -1.45 21.25
CA LEU A 34 -10.38 -0.93 20.04
C LEU A 34 -8.85 -1.00 20.14
N ASP A 35 -8.26 -0.56 21.26
CA ASP A 35 -6.81 -0.60 21.48
C ASP A 35 -6.27 -2.03 21.38
N LEU A 36 -6.98 -3.01 21.95
CA LEU A 36 -6.61 -4.42 21.85
C LEU A 36 -6.74 -4.94 20.41
N ALA A 37 -7.83 -4.60 19.72
CA ALA A 37 -8.05 -5.01 18.34
C ALA A 37 -6.98 -4.41 17.41
N GLU A 38 -6.63 -3.13 17.58
CA GLU A 38 -5.58 -2.46 16.81
C GLU A 38 -4.20 -3.05 17.10
N SER A 39 -3.91 -3.41 18.36
CA SER A 39 -2.66 -4.08 18.73
C SER A 39 -2.55 -5.48 18.12
N GLU A 40 -3.64 -6.24 18.12
CA GLU A 40 -3.68 -7.57 17.49
C GLU A 40 -3.59 -7.46 15.97
N ALA A 41 -4.28 -6.51 15.36
CA ALA A 41 -4.18 -6.25 13.93
C ALA A 41 -2.76 -5.85 13.52
N SER A 42 -2.14 -4.95 14.29
CA SER A 42 -0.74 -4.54 14.09
C SER A 42 0.19 -5.75 14.13
N ARG A 43 0.05 -6.62 15.14
CA ARG A 43 0.88 -7.84 15.27
C ARG A 43 0.71 -8.79 14.08
N SER A 44 -0.51 -8.95 13.57
CA SER A 44 -0.79 -9.78 12.39
C SER A 44 -0.35 -9.13 11.08
N LEU A 45 -0.13 -7.82 11.06
CA LEU A 45 0.28 -7.04 9.89
C LEU A 45 1.70 -6.48 10.08
N LEU A 46 2.66 -7.35 10.43
CA LEU A 46 4.09 -7.02 10.49
C LEU A 46 4.48 -5.96 11.54
N GLY A 47 3.64 -5.75 12.56
CA GLY A 47 3.85 -4.72 13.59
C GLY A 47 3.50 -3.30 13.10
N LEU A 48 2.80 -3.17 11.98
CA LEU A 48 2.46 -1.87 11.42
C LEU A 48 1.45 -1.11 12.27
N SER A 49 1.62 0.22 12.32
CA SER A 49 0.56 1.10 12.80
C SER A 49 -0.50 1.22 11.71
N LEU A 50 -1.75 0.89 12.02
CA LEU A 50 -2.85 0.97 11.06
C LEU A 50 -3.08 2.43 10.61
N PRO A 51 -3.19 2.69 9.31
CA PRO A 51 -3.60 4.00 8.80
C PRO A 51 -4.94 4.47 9.36
N GLN A 52 -5.06 5.77 9.61
CA GLN A 52 -6.27 6.36 10.22
C GLN A 52 -7.54 6.12 9.39
N HIS A 53 -7.42 6.05 8.06
CA HIS A 53 -8.55 5.78 7.18
C HIS A 53 -9.12 4.37 7.38
N LEU A 54 -8.26 3.35 7.62
CA LEU A 54 -8.71 1.99 7.94
C LEU A 54 -9.44 1.96 9.27
N LYS A 55 -8.86 2.59 10.31
CA LYS A 55 -9.49 2.67 11.63
C LYS A 55 -10.88 3.29 11.57
N SER A 56 -10.99 4.38 10.81
CA SER A 56 -12.24 5.13 10.65
C SER A 56 -13.28 4.35 9.82
N SER A 57 -12.85 3.67 8.75
CA SER A 57 -13.73 2.83 7.92
C SER A 57 -14.28 1.64 8.70
N ALA A 58 -13.40 0.93 9.42
CA ALA A 58 -13.78 -0.22 10.23
C ALA A 58 -14.79 0.17 11.33
N LEU A 59 -14.55 1.29 12.02
CA LEU A 59 -15.46 1.78 13.05
C LEU A 59 -16.84 2.14 12.47
N ARG A 60 -16.90 2.79 11.31
CA ARG A 60 -18.17 3.10 10.64
C ARG A 60 -18.96 1.84 10.29
N ARG A 61 -18.28 0.77 9.86
CA ARG A 61 -18.90 -0.53 9.57
C ARG A 61 -19.39 -1.25 10.83
N MET A 62 -18.82 -0.99 12.01
CA MET A 62 -19.36 -1.53 13.26
C MET A 62 -20.64 -0.81 13.73
N ASN A 63 -20.80 0.46 13.37
CA ASN A 63 -21.90 1.32 13.82
C ASN A 63 -23.17 1.20 12.96
N ILE A 64 -23.40 0.05 12.31
CA ILE A 64 -24.56 -0.21 11.44
C ILE A 64 -25.91 -0.12 12.20
N ASP A 65 -25.92 -0.03 13.53
CA ASP A 65 -27.12 0.15 14.36
C ASP A 65 -27.61 1.61 14.53
N GLY A 66 -27.01 2.59 13.82
CA GLY A 66 -27.61 3.92 13.65
C GLY A 66 -27.53 4.87 14.86
N VAL A 67 -26.58 4.66 15.78
CA VAL A 67 -26.24 5.64 16.84
C VAL A 67 -24.86 6.21 16.55
N ASP A 68 -24.84 7.49 16.19
CA ASP A 68 -23.77 8.20 15.50
C ASP A 68 -22.69 8.78 16.45
N ASP A 69 -22.35 8.10 17.56
CA ASP A 69 -21.34 8.64 18.47
C ASP A 69 -20.24 7.62 18.82
N ASP A 70 -19.16 7.67 18.04
CA ASP A 70 -17.86 7.05 18.34
C ASP A 70 -17.42 7.33 19.79
N VAL A 71 -17.72 8.53 20.30
CA VAL A 71 -17.39 8.90 21.69
C VAL A 71 -18.19 8.09 22.69
N ASP A 72 -19.46 7.79 22.40
CA ASP A 72 -20.31 6.98 23.27
C ASP A 72 -19.87 5.51 23.27
N PHE A 73 -19.51 4.96 22.10
CA PHE A 73 -19.00 3.58 22.04
C PHE A 73 -17.72 3.44 22.86
N ARG A 74 -16.76 4.37 22.70
CA ARG A 74 -15.48 4.31 23.44
C ARG A 74 -15.65 4.32 24.95
N ARG A 75 -16.70 4.95 25.47
CA ARG A 75 -16.99 5.05 26.91
C ARG A 75 -17.86 3.94 27.46
N LYS A 76 -18.53 3.17 26.59
CA LYS A 76 -19.43 2.10 26.97
C LYS A 76 -18.66 0.95 27.62
N GLU A 77 -19.11 0.53 28.80
CA GLU A 77 -18.65 -0.72 29.42
C GLU A 77 -19.33 -1.91 28.73
N LEU A 78 -18.53 -2.91 28.38
CA LEU A 78 -18.93 -4.11 27.67
C LEU A 78 -18.63 -5.33 28.54
N SER A 79 -19.55 -6.29 28.55
CA SER A 79 -19.28 -7.62 29.11
C SER A 79 -18.16 -8.31 28.31
N PRO A 80 -17.42 -9.27 28.90
CA PRO A 80 -16.36 -10.00 28.19
C PRO A 80 -16.85 -10.63 26.88
N GLU A 81 -18.07 -11.16 26.83
CA GLU A 81 -18.65 -11.75 25.63
C GLU A 81 -18.94 -10.69 24.55
N GLU A 82 -19.47 -9.53 24.94
CA GLU A 82 -19.72 -8.42 24.01
C GLU A 82 -18.43 -7.78 23.53
N ALA A 83 -17.44 -7.64 24.40
CA ALA A 83 -16.13 -7.12 24.09
C ALA A 83 -15.41 -8.02 23.07
N SER A 84 -15.39 -9.33 23.31
CA SER A 84 -14.83 -10.31 22.36
C SER A 84 -15.54 -10.27 21.00
N ARG A 85 -16.88 -10.21 21.00
CA ARG A 85 -17.65 -10.09 19.75
C ARG A 85 -17.30 -8.79 18.99
N LYS A 86 -17.32 -7.65 19.67
CA LYS A 86 -17.02 -6.34 19.08
C LYS A 86 -15.58 -6.22 18.58
N LEU A 87 -14.63 -6.83 19.29
CA LEU A 87 -13.24 -6.93 18.86
C LEU A 87 -13.13 -7.66 17.51
N ASN A 88 -13.71 -8.86 17.39
CA ASN A 88 -13.64 -9.64 16.16
C ASN A 88 -14.46 -9.01 15.02
N GLU A 89 -15.57 -8.32 15.32
CA GLU A 89 -16.30 -7.48 14.35
C GLU A 89 -15.41 -6.36 13.79
N TYR A 90 -14.65 -5.68 14.65
CA TYR A 90 -13.72 -4.62 14.23
C TYR A 90 -12.60 -5.17 13.34
N LEU A 91 -11.96 -6.27 13.75
CA LEU A 91 -10.93 -6.94 12.95
C LEU A 91 -11.45 -7.37 11.58
N SER A 92 -12.66 -7.92 11.54
CA SER A 92 -13.33 -8.29 10.30
C SER A 92 -13.58 -7.07 9.42
N ALA A 93 -13.99 -5.94 10.00
CA ALA A 93 -14.24 -4.71 9.27
C ALA A 93 -12.95 -4.08 8.70
N ILE A 94 -11.82 -4.19 9.41
CA ILE A 94 -10.48 -3.83 8.88
C ILE A 94 -10.11 -4.75 7.73
N ALA A 95 -10.28 -6.07 7.91
CA ALA A 95 -9.99 -7.03 6.87
C ALA A 95 -10.85 -6.81 5.61
N ASP A 96 -12.10 -6.35 5.76
CA ASP A 96 -12.97 -6.01 4.62
C ASP A 96 -12.43 -4.78 3.89
N GLU A 97 -11.91 -3.80 4.63
CA GLU A 97 -11.28 -2.62 4.04
C GLU A 97 -10.01 -2.98 3.28
N LEU A 98 -9.14 -3.82 3.86
CA LEU A 98 -7.91 -4.25 3.22
C LEU A 98 -8.15 -5.13 2.00
N LYS A 99 -9.25 -5.88 1.96
CA LYS A 99 -9.62 -6.64 0.78
C LYS A 99 -9.93 -5.73 -0.41
N ASP A 100 -10.59 -4.62 -0.13
CA ASP A 100 -10.98 -3.64 -1.13
C ASP A 100 -9.81 -2.72 -1.50
N ASN A 101 -9.05 -2.29 -0.49
CA ASN A 101 -7.92 -1.38 -0.56
C ASN A 101 -6.70 -2.00 0.15
N PRO A 102 -5.99 -2.95 -0.49
CA PRO A 102 -4.83 -3.58 0.12
C PRO A 102 -3.70 -2.58 0.36
N LEU A 103 -2.88 -2.84 1.38
CA LEU A 103 -1.68 -2.07 1.63
C LEU A 103 -0.44 -2.79 1.08
N VAL A 104 0.51 -2.03 0.58
CA VAL A 104 1.84 -2.54 0.23
C VAL A 104 2.78 -2.18 1.36
N ALA A 105 3.50 -3.17 1.90
CA ALA A 105 4.43 -2.94 2.99
C ALA A 105 5.74 -3.71 2.81
N SER A 106 6.83 -3.13 3.31
CA SER A 106 8.13 -3.79 3.40
C SER A 106 8.48 -4.05 4.85
N ASN A 107 9.03 -5.23 5.14
CA ASN A 107 9.59 -5.55 6.44
C ASN A 107 11.12 -5.45 6.40
N LEU A 108 11.68 -4.50 7.12
CA LEU A 108 13.11 -4.29 7.25
C LEU A 108 13.62 -5.10 8.45
N ASP A 109 14.21 -6.26 8.17
CA ASP A 109 14.76 -7.19 9.18
C ASP A 109 16.30 -7.30 9.12
N GLY A 110 16.92 -6.44 8.32
CA GLY A 110 18.37 -6.39 8.09
C GLY A 110 18.89 -7.44 7.12
N SER A 111 18.05 -8.30 6.53
CA SER A 111 18.46 -9.28 5.51
C SER A 111 19.02 -8.61 4.25
N ALA A 112 18.36 -7.58 3.72
CA ALA A 112 18.81 -6.82 2.56
C ALA A 112 20.23 -6.23 2.77
N LEU A 113 20.45 -5.59 3.92
CA LEU A 113 21.76 -5.04 4.28
C LEU A 113 22.83 -6.13 4.44
N ARG A 114 22.49 -7.28 5.06
CA ARG A 114 23.42 -8.41 5.15
C ARG A 114 23.81 -8.95 3.78
N MET A 115 22.82 -9.12 2.89
CA MET A 115 23.07 -9.58 1.54
C MET A 115 23.93 -8.61 0.74
N LEU A 116 23.74 -7.29 0.91
CA LEU A 116 24.61 -6.27 0.34
C LEU A 116 26.06 -6.39 0.86
N LEU A 117 26.24 -6.68 2.14
CA LEU A 117 27.55 -6.78 2.78
C LEU A 117 28.26 -8.12 2.55
N GLU A 118 27.56 -9.16 2.10
CA GLU A 118 28.11 -10.48 1.78
C GLU A 118 28.96 -10.48 0.51
N ASP A 119 28.68 -9.59 -0.44
CA ASP A 119 29.41 -9.42 -1.69
C ASP A 119 30.22 -8.11 -1.65
N GLU A 120 31.55 -8.25 -1.58
CA GLU A 120 32.47 -7.11 -1.49
C GLU A 120 32.39 -6.19 -2.71
N ASP A 121 32.10 -6.73 -3.90
CA ASP A 121 32.01 -5.95 -5.14
C ASP A 121 30.69 -5.14 -5.17
N ASP A 122 29.57 -5.75 -4.75
CA ASP A 122 28.28 -5.06 -4.61
C ASP A 122 28.38 -3.91 -3.58
N PHE A 123 28.99 -4.18 -2.41
CA PHE A 123 29.20 -3.14 -1.40
C PHE A 123 30.12 -2.03 -1.89
N ALA A 124 31.26 -2.37 -2.51
CA ALA A 124 32.20 -1.37 -3.02
C ALA A 124 31.55 -0.43 -4.04
N MET A 125 30.74 -0.98 -4.94
CA MET A 125 29.99 -0.20 -5.93
C MET A 125 28.99 0.77 -5.27
N ILE A 126 28.22 0.31 -4.28
CA ILE A 126 27.28 1.18 -3.56
C ILE A 126 28.01 2.26 -2.76
N ALA A 127 29.10 1.91 -2.08
CA ALA A 127 29.89 2.88 -1.32
C ALA A 127 30.53 3.94 -2.23
N GLU A 128 31.01 3.55 -3.42
CA GLU A 128 31.53 4.47 -4.43
C GLU A 128 30.45 5.42 -4.97
N ASN A 129 29.26 4.91 -5.30
CA ASN A 129 28.14 5.73 -5.76
C ASN A 129 27.72 6.75 -4.69
N LEU A 130 27.52 6.29 -3.45
CA LEU A 130 27.18 7.16 -2.32
C LEU A 130 28.24 8.23 -2.08
N PHE A 131 29.53 7.88 -2.13
CA PHE A 131 30.62 8.84 -1.96
C PHE A 131 30.58 9.91 -3.07
N THR A 132 30.41 9.49 -4.31
CA THR A 132 30.37 10.38 -5.48
C THR A 132 29.19 11.35 -5.40
N ASP A 133 28.02 10.87 -4.99
CA ASP A 133 26.82 11.70 -4.81
C ASP A 133 26.99 12.74 -3.69
N LEU A 134 27.79 12.43 -2.66
CA LEU A 134 28.04 13.30 -1.51
C LEU A 134 29.21 14.27 -1.75
N ASP A 135 30.22 13.89 -2.53
CA ASP A 135 31.35 14.75 -2.94
C ASP A 135 30.97 15.67 -4.10
N THR A 136 29.94 16.48 -3.88
CA THR A 136 29.38 17.39 -4.91
C THR A 136 30.38 18.41 -5.46
N GLU A 137 31.48 18.67 -4.75
CA GLU A 137 32.54 19.59 -5.14
C GLU A 137 33.76 18.88 -5.77
N ASP A 138 33.72 17.55 -5.92
CA ASP A 138 34.78 16.70 -6.51
C ASP A 138 36.16 16.96 -5.88
N LYS A 139 36.20 17.00 -4.55
CA LYS A 139 37.43 17.22 -3.78
C LYS A 139 38.24 15.95 -3.56
N GLY A 140 37.61 14.79 -3.77
CA GLY A 140 38.11 13.48 -3.38
C GLY A 140 38.03 13.20 -1.88
N MET A 141 37.35 14.08 -1.12
CA MET A 141 37.23 14.03 0.34
C MET A 141 35.88 14.59 0.78
N ILE A 142 35.19 13.90 1.69
CA ILE A 142 33.92 14.38 2.28
C ILE A 142 34.03 14.49 3.79
N SER A 143 33.19 15.33 4.41
CA SER A 143 33.13 15.40 5.87
C SER A 143 32.68 14.06 6.44
N LYS A 144 33.24 13.65 7.59
CA LYS A 144 32.79 12.45 8.31
C LYS A 144 31.29 12.47 8.63
N ARG A 145 30.71 13.67 8.80
CA ARG A 145 29.28 13.89 9.01
C ARG A 145 28.39 13.43 7.84
N GLU A 146 28.94 13.35 6.64
CA GLU A 146 28.23 12.87 5.44
C GLU A 146 27.91 11.38 5.52
N ILE A 147 28.53 10.59 6.42
CA ILE A 147 28.13 9.20 6.68
C ILE A 147 26.66 9.10 7.07
N ARG A 148 26.14 10.08 7.82
CA ARG A 148 24.71 10.13 8.14
C ARG A 148 23.88 10.26 6.87
N ASN A 149 24.27 11.15 5.96
CA ASN A 149 23.58 11.38 4.70
C ASN A 149 23.69 10.17 3.77
N ALA A 150 24.82 9.46 3.77
CA ALA A 150 24.96 8.18 3.07
C ALA A 150 23.94 7.14 3.53
N VAL A 151 23.82 6.95 4.85
CA VAL A 151 22.83 6.03 5.44
C VAL A 151 21.39 6.47 5.12
N VAL A 152 21.12 7.77 5.13
CA VAL A 152 19.81 8.33 4.71
C VAL A 152 19.54 8.06 3.22
N ASN A 153 20.52 8.28 2.35
CA ASN A 153 20.39 8.14 0.89
C ASN A 153 20.16 6.69 0.47
N MET A 154 20.65 5.72 1.24
CA MET A 154 20.31 4.30 1.04
C MET A 154 18.80 4.07 1.16
N GLY A 155 18.16 4.67 2.16
CA GLY A 155 16.70 4.66 2.32
C GLY A 155 16.07 3.27 2.44
N VAL A 156 14.74 3.25 2.39
CA VAL A 156 13.94 2.02 2.54
C VAL A 156 14.24 1.01 1.43
N GLU A 157 14.52 1.49 0.21
CA GLU A 157 14.85 0.65 -0.94
C GLU A 157 16.10 -0.21 -0.71
N MET A 158 17.09 0.29 0.04
CA MET A 158 18.30 -0.45 0.40
C MET A 158 18.21 -1.10 1.79
N GLY A 159 17.02 -1.15 2.38
CA GLY A 159 16.77 -1.78 3.67
C GLY A 159 17.10 -0.92 4.89
N VAL A 160 17.24 0.40 4.73
CA VAL A 160 17.49 1.35 5.82
C VAL A 160 16.19 2.08 6.20
N PRO A 161 15.70 1.95 7.45
CA PRO A 161 14.54 2.70 7.92
C PRO A 161 14.77 4.22 7.95
N PRO A 162 13.69 5.03 7.89
CA PRO A 162 13.75 6.45 8.21
C PRO A 162 14.30 6.67 9.64
N LEU A 163 15.31 7.54 9.77
CA LEU A 163 16.03 7.73 11.06
C LEU A 163 15.12 8.26 12.19
N GLU A 164 14.05 8.97 11.85
CA GLU A 164 13.07 9.50 12.81
C GLU A 164 12.22 8.38 13.42
N GLU A 165 11.94 7.35 12.63
CA GLU A 165 11.09 6.22 13.00
C GLU A 165 11.89 5.05 13.57
N PHE A 166 13.21 5.01 13.33
CA PHE A 166 14.12 4.02 13.90
C PHE A 166 15.35 4.68 14.58
N PRO A 167 15.16 5.25 15.79
CA PRO A 167 16.19 6.04 16.47
C PRO A 167 17.51 5.30 16.77
N LEU A 168 17.50 3.97 16.80
CA LEU A 168 18.67 3.12 17.03
C LEU A 168 19.81 3.42 16.03
N ILE A 169 19.49 3.85 14.81
CA ILE A 169 20.50 4.24 13.81
C ILE A 169 21.32 5.44 14.31
N ASN A 170 20.70 6.39 15.00
CA ASN A 170 21.42 7.55 15.53
C ASN A 170 22.44 7.14 16.61
N ASP A 171 22.10 6.14 17.43
CA ASP A 171 23.00 5.63 18.46
C ASP A 171 24.18 4.88 17.83
N ILE A 172 23.94 4.11 16.76
CA ILE A 172 24.98 3.42 15.98
C ILE A 172 25.91 4.44 15.32
N LEU A 173 25.36 5.44 14.62
CA LEU A 173 26.14 6.50 13.98
C LEU A 173 27.06 7.22 14.99
N LYS A 174 26.54 7.55 16.17
CA LYS A 174 27.31 8.16 17.27
C LYS A 174 28.41 7.23 17.78
N LYS A 175 28.10 5.94 17.96
CA LYS A 175 29.05 4.94 18.43
C LYS A 175 30.27 4.80 17.49
N HIS A 176 30.06 4.89 16.17
CA HIS A 176 31.14 4.85 15.17
C HIS A 176 31.79 6.22 14.91
N GLY A 177 31.38 7.25 15.67
CA GLY A 177 31.95 8.59 15.56
C GLY A 177 31.59 9.31 14.26
N ALA A 178 30.51 8.93 13.59
CA ALA A 178 30.07 9.55 12.33
C ALA A 178 29.74 11.05 12.47
N GLU A 179 29.57 11.56 13.69
CA GLU A 179 29.29 12.97 13.97
C GLU A 179 30.55 13.79 14.32
N GLU A 180 31.71 13.14 14.43
CA GLU A 180 32.98 13.78 14.78
C GLU A 180 33.55 14.63 13.64
N GLU A 181 34.47 15.54 13.97
CA GLU A 181 35.18 16.32 12.96
C GLU A 181 36.21 15.46 12.22
N GLY A 182 36.36 15.71 10.92
CA GLY A 182 37.30 15.00 10.06
C GLY A 182 36.81 14.94 8.62
N GLU A 183 37.73 14.58 7.73
CA GLU A 183 37.47 14.31 6.32
C GLU A 183 37.84 12.87 6.01
N LEU A 184 37.08 12.25 5.11
CA LEU A 184 37.28 10.87 4.66
C LEU A 184 37.49 10.88 3.15
N GLY A 185 38.54 10.19 2.70
CA GLY A 185 38.63 9.77 1.31
C GLY A 185 37.72 8.56 1.05
N GLN A 186 37.52 8.20 -0.22
CA GLN A 186 36.61 7.13 -0.65
C GLN A 186 36.83 5.79 0.08
N SER A 187 38.09 5.33 0.24
CA SER A 187 38.37 4.07 0.94
C SER A 187 38.04 4.15 2.43
N GLN A 188 38.36 5.27 3.08
CA GLN A 188 38.07 5.50 4.50
C GLN A 188 36.56 5.63 4.75
N PHE A 189 35.83 6.18 3.79
CA PHE A 189 34.37 6.23 3.80
C PHE A 189 33.78 4.82 3.79
N ALA A 190 34.20 3.96 2.87
CA ALA A 190 33.73 2.58 2.80
C ALA A 190 34.08 1.78 4.07
N GLU A 191 35.33 1.90 4.57
CA GLU A 191 35.79 1.26 5.81
C GLU A 191 34.97 1.66 7.04
N LEU A 192 34.47 2.91 7.08
CA LEU A 192 33.61 3.40 8.17
C LEU A 192 32.13 3.03 7.98
N LEU A 193 31.63 3.06 6.74
CA LEU A 193 30.24 2.74 6.41
C LEU A 193 29.91 1.27 6.66
N GLN A 194 30.82 0.35 6.32
CA GLN A 194 30.60 -1.09 6.44
C GLN A 194 30.20 -1.56 7.86
N PRO A 195 30.95 -1.24 8.94
CA PRO A 195 30.58 -1.66 10.30
C PRO A 195 29.30 -0.96 10.81
N ILE A 196 28.98 0.24 10.31
CA ILE A 196 27.72 0.92 10.62
C ILE A 196 26.54 0.13 10.04
N LEU A 197 26.58 -0.22 8.75
CA LEU A 197 25.53 -0.98 8.09
C LEU A 197 25.36 -2.37 8.69
N GLN A 198 26.45 -3.02 9.09
CA GLN A 198 26.39 -4.32 9.78
C GLN A 198 25.63 -4.20 11.12
N GLU A 199 25.90 -3.15 11.89
CA GLU A 199 25.24 -2.96 13.17
C GLU A 199 23.78 -2.51 13.01
N VAL A 200 23.46 -1.77 11.95
CA VAL A 200 22.06 -1.47 11.57
C VAL A 200 21.33 -2.77 11.22
N ALA A 201 21.94 -3.65 10.43
CA ALA A 201 21.37 -4.95 10.10
C ALA A 201 21.13 -5.82 11.34
N ASP A 202 22.06 -5.83 12.28
CA ASP A 202 21.93 -6.56 13.55
C ASP A 202 20.85 -5.95 14.47
N ALA A 203 20.68 -4.63 14.45
CA ALA A 203 19.61 -3.94 15.17
C ALA A 203 18.23 -4.29 14.59
N LEU A 204 18.10 -4.31 13.26
CA LEU A 204 16.87 -4.69 12.55
C LEU A 204 16.52 -6.17 12.74
N ALA A 205 17.53 -7.04 12.81
CA ALA A 205 17.31 -8.46 13.09
C ALA A 205 16.69 -8.71 14.48
N LYS A 206 16.92 -7.78 15.43
CA LYS A 206 16.33 -7.83 16.78
C LYS A 206 15.00 -7.08 16.86
N ASN A 207 14.92 -5.93 16.21
CA ASN A 207 13.75 -5.06 16.17
C ASN A 207 13.45 -4.74 14.71
N HIS A 208 12.68 -5.60 14.05
CA HIS A 208 12.29 -5.37 12.66
C HIS A 208 11.45 -4.09 12.55
N PHE A 209 11.48 -3.47 11.40
CA PHE A 209 10.76 -2.24 11.13
C PHE A 209 9.93 -2.38 9.86
N ALA A 210 8.62 -2.20 9.95
CA ALA A 210 7.74 -2.31 8.79
C ALA A 210 7.35 -0.91 8.27
N VAL A 211 7.41 -0.74 6.96
CA VAL A 211 7.06 0.50 6.24
C VAL A 211 5.86 0.24 5.36
N ILE A 212 4.88 1.13 5.39
CA ILE A 212 3.79 1.15 4.41
C ILE A 212 4.21 2.03 3.25
N HIS A 213 4.15 1.48 2.05
CA HIS A 213 4.38 2.23 0.82
C HIS A 213 3.12 2.95 0.40
N ASN A 214 3.28 4.15 -0.19
CA ASN A 214 2.16 4.94 -0.70
C ASN A 214 1.74 4.44 -2.09
N ILE A 215 1.43 3.15 -2.19
CA ILE A 215 1.09 2.46 -3.44
C ILE A 215 -0.36 2.05 -3.37
N LYS A 216 -1.15 2.49 -4.35
CA LYS A 216 -2.53 2.03 -4.53
C LYS A 216 -2.56 0.79 -5.39
N ILE A 217 -3.11 -0.29 -4.86
CA ILE A 217 -3.37 -1.51 -5.64
C ILE A 217 -4.77 -1.43 -6.25
N VAL A 218 -4.84 -1.51 -7.57
CA VAL A 218 -6.09 -1.59 -8.32
C VAL A 218 -6.31 -3.05 -8.74
N ASN A 219 -7.19 -3.75 -8.00
CA ASN A 219 -7.45 -5.20 -8.14
C ASN A 219 -8.87 -5.53 -8.68
N GLY A 220 -9.63 -4.51 -9.10
CA GLY A 220 -10.99 -4.69 -9.63
C GLY A 220 -12.09 -4.89 -8.57
N SER A 221 -11.78 -4.86 -7.27
CA SER A 221 -12.76 -4.99 -6.17
C SER A 221 -13.92 -3.98 -6.28
N GLU A 222 -13.60 -2.71 -6.54
CA GLU A 222 -14.58 -1.64 -6.70
C GLU A 222 -15.48 -1.83 -7.92
N LEU A 223 -14.92 -2.30 -9.04
CA LEU A 223 -15.71 -2.65 -10.23
C LEU A 223 -16.70 -3.77 -9.93
N LYS A 224 -16.27 -4.81 -9.21
CA LYS A 224 -17.16 -5.90 -8.78
C LYS A 224 -18.30 -5.40 -7.90
N LYS A 225 -18.05 -4.42 -7.02
CA LYS A 225 -19.11 -3.77 -6.22
C LYS A 225 -20.08 -2.95 -7.07
N VAL A 226 -19.59 -2.27 -8.11
CA VAL A 226 -20.45 -1.56 -9.07
C VAL A 226 -21.32 -2.57 -9.82
N LEU A 227 -20.73 -3.64 -10.34
CA LEU A 227 -21.42 -4.72 -11.06
C LEU A 227 -22.47 -5.44 -10.21
N ALA A 228 -22.17 -5.69 -8.93
CA ALA A 228 -23.09 -6.34 -8.00
C ALA A 228 -24.23 -5.42 -7.51
N ASN A 229 -24.14 -4.10 -7.73
CA ASN A 229 -25.14 -3.13 -7.30
C ASN A 229 -25.87 -2.55 -8.50
N GLU A 230 -27.08 -3.04 -8.74
CA GLU A 230 -27.90 -2.63 -9.90
C GLU A 230 -28.12 -1.12 -9.98
N LYS A 231 -28.29 -0.43 -8.85
CA LYS A 231 -28.44 1.04 -8.84
C LYS A 231 -27.17 1.73 -9.35
N LYS A 232 -26.00 1.36 -8.79
CA LYS A 232 -24.71 1.92 -9.23
C LYS A 232 -24.43 1.63 -10.70
N LEU A 233 -24.68 0.39 -11.14
CA LEU A 233 -24.50 0.00 -12.53
C LEU A 233 -25.40 0.82 -13.48
N ASN A 234 -26.68 0.99 -13.13
CA ASN A 234 -27.62 1.80 -13.91
C ASN A 234 -27.19 3.27 -13.97
N ASP A 235 -26.69 3.83 -12.85
CA ASP A 235 -26.17 5.21 -12.81
C ASP A 235 -24.97 5.37 -13.76
N VAL A 236 -24.06 4.40 -13.81
CA VAL A 236 -22.92 4.40 -14.74
C VAL A 236 -23.38 4.32 -16.19
N ILE A 237 -24.28 3.38 -16.51
CA ILE A 237 -24.84 3.24 -17.86
C ILE A 237 -25.52 4.54 -18.32
N ALA A 238 -26.29 5.17 -17.43
CA ALA A 238 -26.96 6.44 -17.73
C ALA A 238 -25.97 7.58 -18.01
N LYS A 239 -24.88 7.67 -17.25
CA LYS A 239 -23.81 8.66 -17.49
C LYS A 239 -23.13 8.45 -18.86
N ILE A 240 -22.81 7.20 -19.23
CA ILE A 240 -22.19 6.91 -20.53
C ILE A 240 -23.15 7.24 -21.68
N LYS A 241 -24.45 6.90 -21.54
CA LYS A 241 -25.48 7.29 -22.52
C LYS A 241 -25.58 8.80 -22.68
N GLN A 242 -25.52 9.55 -21.58
CA GLN A 242 -25.54 11.01 -21.63
C GLN A 242 -24.32 11.57 -22.37
N GLU A 243 -23.12 10.99 -22.21
CA GLU A 243 -21.95 11.38 -23.01
C GLU A 243 -22.12 11.06 -24.50
N LYS A 244 -22.73 9.91 -24.82
CA LYS A 244 -23.09 9.56 -26.21
C LYS A 244 -24.01 10.60 -26.85
N ASP A 245 -25.05 11.04 -26.14
CA ASP A 245 -26.04 11.98 -26.65
C ASP A 245 -25.50 13.41 -26.80
N ASN A 246 -24.49 13.77 -26.00
CA ASN A 246 -23.82 15.09 -26.05
C ASN A 246 -22.66 15.14 -27.06
N GLY A 247 -22.21 14.00 -27.57
CA GLY A 247 -21.11 13.87 -28.54
C GLY A 247 -21.51 14.15 -29.99
N LYS A 248 -20.52 14.14 -30.90
CA LYS A 248 -20.80 14.19 -32.35
C LYS A 248 -21.37 12.85 -32.81
N SER A 249 -22.52 12.86 -33.48
CA SER A 249 -23.16 11.66 -34.03
C SER A 249 -22.23 10.96 -35.03
N GLY A 250 -21.68 9.79 -34.66
CA GLY A 250 -20.83 8.99 -35.56
C GLY A 250 -19.81 8.06 -34.88
N HIS A 251 -19.54 8.22 -33.59
CA HIS A 251 -18.64 7.31 -32.86
C HIS A 251 -19.28 5.97 -32.56
N LYS A 252 -18.50 4.88 -32.64
CA LYS A 252 -18.94 3.55 -32.22
C LYS A 252 -19.22 3.55 -30.72
N SER A 253 -20.20 2.76 -30.27
CA SER A 253 -20.51 2.62 -28.84
C SER A 253 -19.29 2.22 -28.00
N THR A 254 -18.37 1.42 -28.54
CA THR A 254 -17.12 1.02 -27.88
C THR A 254 -16.16 2.18 -27.65
N GLU A 255 -15.99 3.07 -28.64
CA GLU A 255 -15.17 4.29 -28.51
C GLU A 255 -15.72 5.21 -27.42
N ILE A 256 -17.05 5.39 -27.38
CA ILE A 256 -17.68 6.24 -26.36
C ILE A 256 -17.51 5.66 -24.95
N ILE A 257 -17.63 4.34 -24.80
CA ILE A 257 -17.40 3.68 -23.51
C ILE A 257 -15.92 3.82 -23.12
N LYS A 258 -14.98 3.63 -24.05
CA LYS A 258 -13.54 3.80 -23.81
C LYS A 258 -13.24 5.22 -23.31
N ASP A 259 -13.66 6.23 -24.06
CA ASP A 259 -13.47 7.65 -23.71
C ASP A 259 -14.07 7.99 -22.32
N PHE A 260 -15.24 7.44 -21.99
CA PHE A 260 -15.87 7.64 -20.69
C PHE A 260 -15.02 7.02 -19.56
N LEU A 261 -14.56 5.78 -19.75
CA LEU A 261 -13.77 5.06 -18.76
C LEU A 261 -12.38 5.66 -18.57
N GLU A 262 -11.77 6.22 -19.61
CA GLU A 262 -10.50 6.95 -19.48
C GLU A 262 -10.67 8.23 -18.65
N LYS A 263 -11.77 8.97 -18.84
CA LYS A 263 -12.05 10.22 -18.10
C LYS A 263 -12.53 10.00 -16.67
N ASN A 264 -13.41 9.01 -16.47
CA ASN A 264 -14.15 8.81 -15.22
C ASN A 264 -13.72 7.53 -14.47
N GLY A 265 -12.74 6.80 -14.99
CA GLY A 265 -12.35 5.49 -14.48
C GLY A 265 -11.97 5.49 -13.00
N LYS A 266 -11.34 6.56 -12.50
CA LYS A 266 -10.96 6.69 -11.09
C LYS A 266 -12.15 6.55 -10.13
N GLU A 267 -13.34 7.06 -10.50
CA GLU A 267 -14.56 6.92 -9.68
C GLU A 267 -15.09 5.49 -9.64
N LEU A 268 -14.77 4.70 -10.67
CA LEU A 268 -15.16 3.30 -10.81
C LEU A 268 -14.10 2.33 -10.24
N GLY A 269 -12.99 2.87 -9.73
CA GLY A 269 -11.86 2.08 -9.26
C GLY A 269 -10.97 1.54 -10.37
N LEU A 270 -11.01 2.12 -11.57
CA LEU A 270 -10.02 1.86 -12.63
C LEU A 270 -8.73 2.66 -12.39
N PRO A 271 -7.58 2.15 -12.87
CA PRO A 271 -6.35 2.92 -12.86
C PRO A 271 -6.43 4.11 -13.84
N PRO A 272 -5.68 5.19 -13.63
CA PRO A 272 -5.63 6.29 -14.60
C PRO A 272 -5.08 5.83 -15.94
N SER A 273 -5.79 6.11 -17.04
CA SER A 273 -5.51 5.54 -18.37
C SER A 273 -4.11 5.82 -18.91
N GLU A 274 -3.49 6.93 -18.51
CA GLU A 274 -2.14 7.35 -18.94
C GLU A 274 -1.08 7.14 -17.85
N ALA A 275 -1.36 6.35 -16.80
CA ALA A 275 -0.43 6.19 -15.68
C ALA A 275 0.86 5.44 -16.05
N ASN A 276 0.75 4.32 -16.77
CA ASN A 276 1.89 3.51 -17.20
C ASN A 276 1.52 2.54 -18.33
N GLU A 277 2.53 1.83 -18.86
CA GLU A 277 2.38 0.85 -19.94
C GLU A 277 1.42 -0.30 -19.57
N ALA A 278 1.42 -0.76 -18.31
CA ALA A 278 0.53 -1.83 -17.86
C ALA A 278 -0.95 -1.41 -17.95
N VAL A 279 -1.28 -0.15 -17.67
CA VAL A 279 -2.64 0.37 -17.85
C VAL A 279 -3.03 0.44 -19.33
N ILE A 280 -2.12 0.89 -20.19
CA ILE A 280 -2.37 0.95 -21.64
C ILE A 280 -2.69 -0.46 -22.17
N LEU A 281 -1.87 -1.44 -21.79
CA LEU A 281 -2.08 -2.85 -22.16
C LEU A 281 -3.40 -3.42 -21.62
N LEU A 282 -3.82 -3.03 -20.41
CA LEU A 282 -5.12 -3.43 -19.84
C LEU A 282 -6.28 -2.93 -20.72
N TYR A 283 -6.29 -1.63 -21.06
CA TYR A 283 -7.34 -1.06 -21.89
C TYR A 283 -7.33 -1.70 -23.29
N ASP A 284 -6.16 -1.85 -23.91
CA ASP A 284 -6.06 -2.45 -25.24
C ASP A 284 -6.53 -3.92 -25.23
N ALA A 285 -6.18 -4.70 -24.21
CA ALA A 285 -6.62 -6.09 -24.08
C ALA A 285 -8.15 -6.20 -23.93
N VAL A 286 -8.75 -5.38 -23.05
CA VAL A 286 -10.20 -5.41 -22.82
C VAL A 286 -10.98 -5.04 -24.09
N PHE A 287 -10.56 -3.98 -24.80
CA PHE A 287 -11.30 -3.51 -25.97
C PHE A 287 -11.03 -4.33 -27.25
N ALA A 288 -9.84 -4.94 -27.40
CA ALA A 288 -9.56 -5.85 -28.52
C ALA A 288 -10.45 -7.10 -28.50
N ASP A 289 -10.72 -7.65 -27.31
CA ASP A 289 -11.60 -8.82 -27.14
C ASP A 289 -13.04 -8.50 -27.55
N ILE A 290 -13.51 -7.27 -27.28
CA ILE A 290 -14.88 -6.83 -27.52
C ILE A 290 -15.14 -6.53 -29.00
N ASP A 291 -14.19 -5.91 -29.71
CA ASP A 291 -14.32 -5.62 -31.15
C ASP A 291 -14.34 -6.90 -32.02
N SER A 292 -13.92 -8.04 -31.48
CA SER A 292 -14.04 -9.36 -32.12
C SER A 292 -15.45 -9.97 -32.03
N GLY A 293 -16.29 -9.44 -31.14
CA GLY A 293 -17.71 -9.75 -30.98
C GLY A 293 -18.58 -8.86 -31.87
N LYS A 294 -19.56 -9.48 -32.55
CA LYS A 294 -20.50 -8.84 -33.51
C LYS A 294 -20.89 -7.40 -33.14
N GLY A 295 -20.83 -6.52 -34.14
CA GLY A 295 -21.24 -5.11 -34.05
C GLY A 295 -22.60 -4.95 -33.37
N ALA A 296 -22.61 -4.15 -32.30
CA ALA A 296 -23.79 -3.88 -31.48
C ALA A 296 -24.92 -3.28 -32.32
N SER A 297 -26.11 -3.88 -32.23
CA SER A 297 -27.36 -3.22 -32.59
C SER A 297 -27.58 -2.03 -31.64
N GLU A 298 -28.34 -1.04 -32.09
CA GLU A 298 -28.64 0.19 -31.33
C GLU A 298 -29.71 -0.02 -30.24
N GLU A 299 -30.04 -1.27 -29.90
CA GLU A 299 -31.06 -1.61 -28.92
C GLU A 299 -30.58 -1.33 -27.48
N GLU A 300 -31.50 -0.84 -26.65
CA GLU A 300 -31.20 -0.36 -25.29
C GLU A 300 -30.59 -1.45 -24.39
N ASP A 301 -31.08 -2.68 -24.54
CA ASP A 301 -30.59 -3.85 -23.83
C ASP A 301 -29.21 -4.30 -24.31
N GLU A 302 -28.89 -4.10 -25.59
CA GLU A 302 -27.57 -4.42 -26.14
C GLU A 302 -26.49 -3.45 -25.64
N PHE A 303 -26.80 -2.16 -25.53
CA PHE A 303 -25.86 -1.18 -24.97
C PHE A 303 -25.56 -1.46 -23.49
N ARG A 304 -26.60 -1.78 -22.69
CA ARG A 304 -26.40 -2.19 -21.29
C ARG A 304 -25.51 -3.42 -21.21
N LYS A 305 -25.80 -4.44 -22.02
CA LYS A 305 -25.01 -5.68 -22.03
C LYS A 305 -23.56 -5.41 -22.38
N LEU A 306 -23.31 -4.57 -23.39
CA LEU A 306 -21.96 -4.17 -23.79
C LEU A 306 -21.22 -3.51 -22.63
N VAL A 307 -21.78 -2.49 -21.99
CA VAL A 307 -21.15 -1.81 -20.84
C VAL A 307 -20.83 -2.81 -19.72
N THR A 308 -21.79 -3.67 -19.36
CA THR A 308 -21.58 -4.70 -18.33
C THR A 308 -20.42 -5.63 -18.69
N GLU A 309 -20.38 -6.13 -19.93
CA GLU A 309 -19.32 -7.02 -20.41
C GLU A 309 -17.94 -6.36 -20.36
N ILE A 310 -17.83 -5.07 -20.73
CA ILE A 310 -16.57 -4.31 -20.63
C ILE A 310 -16.11 -4.24 -19.16
N LEU A 311 -17.00 -3.87 -18.25
CA LEU A 311 -16.68 -3.71 -16.83
C LEU A 311 -16.33 -5.06 -16.17
N GLU A 312 -17.02 -6.14 -16.55
CA GLU A 312 -16.69 -7.50 -16.13
C GLU A 312 -15.29 -7.90 -16.59
N LYS A 313 -14.93 -7.61 -17.84
CA LYS A 313 -13.59 -7.88 -18.38
C LYS A 313 -12.49 -7.11 -17.65
N PHE A 314 -12.71 -5.83 -17.34
CA PHE A 314 -11.78 -5.08 -16.50
C PHE A 314 -11.64 -5.71 -15.11
N ALA A 315 -12.74 -6.12 -14.49
CA ALA A 315 -12.71 -6.74 -13.17
C ALA A 315 -11.97 -8.10 -13.19
N GLU A 316 -12.16 -8.92 -14.22
CA GLU A 316 -11.45 -10.20 -14.42
C GLU A 316 -9.93 -9.97 -14.60
N GLN A 317 -9.55 -9.04 -15.47
CA GLN A 317 -8.14 -8.77 -15.77
C GLN A 317 -7.40 -8.17 -14.56
N LEU A 318 -8.05 -7.25 -13.83
CA LEU A 318 -7.47 -6.63 -12.63
C LEU A 318 -7.42 -7.60 -11.44
N GLU A 319 -8.32 -8.57 -11.36
CA GLU A 319 -8.22 -9.64 -10.35
C GLU A 319 -7.06 -10.59 -10.66
N ALA A 320 -6.87 -10.95 -11.93
CA ALA A 320 -5.77 -11.82 -12.35
C ALA A 320 -4.41 -11.12 -12.27
N ASN A 321 -4.35 -9.84 -12.65
CA ASN A 321 -3.15 -9.03 -12.67
C ASN A 321 -3.44 -7.62 -12.11
N PRO A 322 -3.40 -7.45 -10.77
CA PRO A 322 -3.58 -6.15 -10.15
C PRO A 322 -2.53 -5.13 -10.61
N ILE A 323 -2.94 -3.87 -10.73
CA ILE A 323 -2.05 -2.77 -11.12
C ILE A 323 -1.63 -1.98 -9.87
N TYR A 324 -0.33 -1.73 -9.76
CA TYR A 324 0.26 -0.94 -8.68
C TYR A 324 0.45 0.48 -9.18
N CYS A 325 -0.15 1.45 -8.49
CA CYS A 325 -0.06 2.87 -8.81
C CYS A 325 0.63 3.61 -7.67
N ASP A 326 1.82 4.15 -7.94
CA ASP A 326 2.51 5.03 -6.99
C ASP A 326 1.71 6.32 -6.86
N LEU A 327 1.46 6.74 -5.61
CA LEU A 327 0.74 7.97 -5.31
C LEU A 327 1.66 9.18 -5.13
N ASP A 328 2.98 8.98 -5.23
CA ASP A 328 4.03 10.00 -5.08
C ASP A 328 4.50 10.60 -6.42
N GLY A 329 3.79 10.31 -7.52
CA GLY A 329 4.03 10.83 -8.87
C GLY A 329 3.32 12.14 -9.19
#